data_AF-A0AAJ0V986-F1
#
_entry.id   AF-A0AAJ0V986-F1
#
_cell.length_a   1.000
_cell.length_b   1.000
_cell.length_c   1.000
_cell.angle_alpha   90.00
_cell.angle_beta   90.00
_cell.angle_gamma   90.00
#
_symmetry.space_group_name_H-M   'P 1'
#
loop_
_entity.id
_entity.type
_entity.pdbx_description
1 polymer ?
#
loop_
_entity_poly.entity_id
_entity_poly.type
_entity_poly.pdbx_seq_one_letter_code
_entity_poly.pdbx_strand_id
1 'polypeptide(L)'
;MGFVGVERRRVRVAEPNEIDGETLIAEVASEPLAAHGGAPSDGTPPLTLYGAYQQGFADYLGGRANPYRIGSRLAGIWHEGHAEAASNDALDFAARARACWGARAAASPIAFFRRRG
;
A
#
# COMPACT_ATOMS: atom_id res chain seq x y z
N MET A 1 2.79 -51.86 16.14
CA MET A 1 2.49 -51.40 14.77
C MET A 1 0.99 -51.20 14.67
N GLY A 2 0.52 -49.99 14.40
CA GLY A 2 -0.90 -49.69 14.25
C GLY A 2 -1.08 -48.29 13.63
N PHE A 3 -1.56 -48.24 12.40
CA PHE A 3 -1.83 -46.99 11.68
C PHE A 3 -3.23 -46.51 12.06
N VAL A 4 -3.33 -45.29 12.62
CA VAL A 4 -4.61 -44.63 12.85
C VAL A 4 -4.99 -43.89 11.56
N GLY A 5 -6.00 -44.40 10.86
CA GLY A 5 -6.54 -43.80 9.64
C GLY A 5 -7.21 -42.46 9.93
N VAL A 6 -6.76 -41.41 9.24
CA VAL A 6 -7.41 -40.10 9.27
C VAL A 6 -8.61 -40.15 8.32
N GLU A 7 -9.80 -40.19 8.89
CA GLU A 7 -11.06 -40.10 8.16
C GLU A 7 -11.19 -38.70 7.53
N ARG A 8 -11.05 -38.62 6.20
CA ARG A 8 -11.28 -37.37 5.46
C ARG A 8 -12.78 -37.11 5.40
N ARG A 9 -13.25 -36.16 6.23
CA ARG A 9 -14.60 -35.59 6.13
C ARG A 9 -14.78 -34.96 4.74
N ARG A 10 -15.46 -35.68 3.84
CA ARG A 10 -15.95 -35.14 2.56
C ARG A 10 -17.06 -34.14 2.85
N VAL A 11 -16.71 -32.86 2.92
CA VAL A 11 -17.70 -31.77 2.89
C VAL A 11 -18.28 -31.75 1.48
N ARG A 12 -19.59 -32.02 1.38
CA ARG A 12 -20.35 -31.83 0.15
C ARG A 12 -20.38 -30.33 -0.14
N VAL A 13 -19.80 -29.91 -1.25
CA VAL A 13 -19.97 -28.55 -1.78
C VAL A 13 -21.39 -28.49 -2.31
N ALA A 14 -22.29 -27.88 -1.53
CA ALA A 14 -23.65 -27.58 -1.96
C ALA A 14 -23.65 -26.16 -2.58
N GLU A 15 -24.13 -26.12 -3.82
CA GLU A 15 -24.72 -24.99 -4.57
C GLU A 15 -23.85 -23.76 -4.92
N PRO A 16 -24.05 -23.18 -6.12
CA PRO A 16 -23.40 -21.94 -6.52
C PRO A 16 -24.04 -20.80 -5.73
N ASN A 17 -23.42 -20.44 -4.61
CA ASN A 17 -23.79 -19.24 -3.87
C ASN A 17 -23.32 -18.03 -4.69
N GLU A 18 -24.20 -17.51 -5.53
CA GLU A 18 -23.96 -16.31 -6.35
C GLU A 18 -23.71 -15.16 -5.37
N ILE A 19 -22.45 -14.74 -5.27
CA ILE A 19 -22.04 -13.69 -4.34
C ILE A 19 -22.57 -12.37 -4.90
N ASP A 20 -23.60 -11.83 -4.24
CA ASP A 20 -24.11 -10.49 -4.56
C ASP A 20 -23.09 -9.42 -4.13
N GLY A 21 -22.50 -8.77 -5.15
CA GLY A 21 -21.49 -7.73 -4.96
C GLY A 21 -22.04 -6.49 -4.26
N GLU A 22 -23.33 -6.16 -4.39
CA GLU A 22 -23.92 -5.00 -3.71
C GLU A 22 -24.03 -5.23 -2.21
N THR A 23 -24.43 -6.43 -1.80
CA THR A 23 -24.50 -6.80 -0.37
C THR A 23 -23.12 -6.74 0.29
N LEU A 24 -22.05 -7.17 -0.40
CA LEU A 24 -20.68 -7.05 0.12
C LEU A 24 -20.21 -5.60 0.29
N ILE A 25 -20.58 -4.71 -0.63
CA ILE A 25 -20.23 -3.29 -0.55
C ILE A 25 -21.00 -2.63 0.62
N ALA A 26 -22.25 -3.04 0.85
CA ALA A 26 -23.08 -2.54 1.94
C ALA A 26 -22.59 -3.00 3.32
N GLU A 27 -22.11 -4.26 3.45
CA GLU A 27 -21.51 -4.75 4.70
C GLU A 27 -20.19 -4.02 5.02
N VAL A 28 -19.32 -3.82 4.02
CA VAL A 28 -18.08 -3.03 4.18
C VAL A 28 -18.36 -1.58 4.58
N ALA A 29 -19.46 -0.99 4.09
CA ALA A 29 -19.85 0.37 4.45
C ALA A 29 -20.50 0.48 5.84
N SER A 30 -21.02 -0.63 6.38
CA SER A 30 -21.75 -0.68 7.66
C SER A 30 -20.89 -1.09 8.85
N GLU A 31 -19.75 -1.73 8.62
CA GLU A 31 -18.73 -1.81 9.65
C GLU A 31 -18.17 -0.40 9.86
N PRO A 32 -18.26 0.18 11.06
CA PRO A 32 -17.39 1.30 11.36
C PRO A 32 -15.99 0.72 11.20
N LEU A 33 -15.24 1.19 10.20
CA LEU A 33 -13.79 1.11 10.26
C LEU A 33 -13.44 1.76 11.59
N ALA A 34 -13.31 0.93 12.63
CA ALA A 34 -12.68 1.32 13.87
C ALA A 34 -11.34 1.81 13.37
N ALA A 35 -11.21 3.14 13.34
CA ALA A 35 -10.04 3.80 12.85
C ALA A 35 -8.88 3.15 13.58
N HIS A 36 -8.19 2.24 12.90
CA HIS A 36 -6.85 1.83 13.24
C HIS A 36 -5.88 3.00 12.98
N GLY A 37 -6.40 4.23 12.91
CA GLY A 37 -5.75 5.46 13.37
C GLY A 37 -5.52 5.45 14.88
N GLY A 38 -4.95 4.37 15.40
CA GLY A 38 -4.03 4.53 16.51
C GLY A 38 -2.85 5.29 15.94
N ALA A 39 -2.77 6.60 16.20
CA ALA A 39 -1.49 7.30 16.14
C ALA A 39 -0.46 6.36 16.78
N PRO A 40 0.67 6.04 16.11
CA PRO A 40 1.63 5.08 16.64
C PRO A 40 1.96 5.53 18.06
N SER A 41 1.56 4.68 19.02
CA SER A 41 1.72 4.93 20.44
C SER A 41 3.15 5.38 20.68
N ASP A 42 3.30 6.60 21.19
CA ASP A 42 4.58 7.27 21.43
C ASP A 42 5.54 6.30 22.13
N GLY A 43 6.51 5.79 21.35
CA GLY A 43 7.71 5.13 21.86
C GLY A 43 7.85 3.62 21.57
N THR A 44 6.79 2.86 21.29
CA THR A 44 6.94 1.40 21.05
C THR A 44 6.54 0.99 19.64
N PRO A 45 7.48 0.51 18.81
CA PRO A 45 7.17 0.08 17.45
C PRO A 45 6.29 -1.19 17.47
N PRO A 46 5.34 -1.34 16.54
CA PRO A 46 4.45 -2.48 16.46
C PRO A 46 5.25 -3.75 16.17
N LEU A 47 4.88 -4.85 16.83
CA LEU A 47 5.54 -6.14 16.69
C LEU A 47 4.85 -7.06 15.66
N THR A 48 3.92 -6.51 14.87
CA THR A 48 3.26 -7.22 13.78
C THR A 48 3.96 -6.91 12.45
N LEU A 49 3.93 -7.87 11.51
CA LEU A 49 4.55 -7.67 10.19
C LEU A 49 3.89 -6.51 9.44
N TYR A 50 2.55 -6.50 9.37
CA TYR A 50 1.83 -5.43 8.69
C TYR A 50 2.04 -4.06 9.37
N GLY A 51 2.13 -4.03 10.71
CA GLY A 51 2.46 -2.81 11.44
C GLY A 51 3.86 -2.29 11.12
N ALA A 52 4.85 -3.17 11.01
CA ALA A 52 6.22 -2.79 10.62
C ALA A 52 6.26 -2.19 9.21
N TYR A 53 5.48 -2.75 8.27
CA TYR A 53 5.35 -2.22 6.91
C TYR A 53 4.72 -0.82 6.91
N GLN A 54 3.57 -0.66 7.56
CA GLN A 54 2.89 0.64 7.65
C GLN A 54 3.75 1.69 8.33
N GLN A 55 4.47 1.30 9.38
CA GLN A 55 5.41 2.20 10.05
C GLN A 55 6.58 2.59 9.13
N GLY A 56 7.15 1.65 8.36
CA GLY A 56 8.20 1.96 7.38
C GLY A 56 7.76 2.99 6.34
N PHE A 57 6.52 2.85 5.85
CA PHE A 57 5.92 3.81 4.93
C PHE A 57 5.78 5.20 5.57
N ALA A 58 5.23 5.27 6.78
CA ALA A 58 5.04 6.53 7.51
C ALA A 58 6.37 7.19 7.92
N ASP A 59 7.37 6.39 8.27
CA ASP A 59 8.69 6.85 8.69
C ASP A 59 9.49 7.43 7.52
N TYR A 60 9.34 6.90 6.29
CA TYR A 60 9.90 7.54 5.10
C TYR A 60 9.38 8.98 4.93
N LEU A 61 8.06 9.16 4.97
CA LEU A 61 7.43 10.48 4.85
C LEU A 61 7.80 11.41 6.01
N GLY A 62 8.08 10.84 7.18
CA GLY A 62 8.52 11.55 8.38
C GLY A 62 10.04 11.73 8.52
N GLY A 63 10.85 11.19 7.61
CA GLY A 63 12.31 11.19 7.70
C GLY A 63 12.88 10.47 8.94
N ARG A 64 12.16 9.47 9.46
CA ARG A 64 12.55 8.73 10.68
C ARG A 64 13.34 7.47 10.34
N ALA A 65 14.24 7.08 11.24
CA ALA A 65 15.08 5.89 11.09
C ALA A 65 14.38 4.61 11.58
N ASN A 66 14.88 3.45 11.12
CA ASN A 66 14.38 2.13 11.49
C ASN A 66 14.45 1.90 13.02
N PRO A 67 13.32 1.64 13.70
CA PRO A 67 13.29 1.40 15.15
C PRO A 67 13.59 -0.06 15.53
N TYR A 68 13.60 -0.98 14.57
CA TYR A 68 13.81 -2.41 14.82
C TYR A 68 15.29 -2.79 14.81
N ARG A 69 15.62 -3.91 15.48
CA ARG A 69 16.98 -4.47 15.43
C ARG A 69 17.38 -4.79 13.99
N ILE A 70 18.54 -4.30 13.57
CA ILE A 70 19.14 -4.60 12.25
C ILE A 70 19.22 -6.12 12.04
N GLY A 71 18.78 -6.58 10.87
CA GLY A 71 18.73 -8.00 10.50
C GLY A 71 17.54 -8.77 11.06
N SER A 72 16.66 -8.14 11.87
CA SER A 72 15.40 -8.78 12.27
C SER A 72 14.41 -8.83 11.11
N ARG A 73 13.46 -9.77 11.18
CA ARG A 73 12.36 -9.85 10.21
C ARG A 73 11.54 -8.56 10.15
N LEU A 74 11.28 -7.94 11.30
CA LEU A 74 10.54 -6.67 11.36
C LEU A 74 11.33 -5.53 10.70
N ALA A 75 12.66 -5.47 10.87
CA ALA A 75 13.50 -4.52 10.15
C ALA A 75 13.41 -4.71 8.64
N GLY A 76 13.41 -5.95 8.14
CA GLY A 76 13.21 -6.24 6.71
C GLY A 76 11.88 -5.70 6.19
N ILE A 77 10.78 -6.00 6.88
CA ILE A 77 9.44 -5.53 6.49
C ILE A 77 9.29 -4.00 6.58
N TRP A 78 9.93 -3.37 7.58
CA TRP A 78 10.00 -1.91 7.67
C TRP A 78 10.71 -1.31 6.45
N HIS A 79 11.82 -1.91 6.00
CA HIS A 79 12.53 -1.46 4.80
C HIS A 79 11.69 -1.63 3.53
N GLU A 80 10.84 -2.66 3.45
CA GLU A 80 9.91 -2.83 2.32
C GLU A 80 8.92 -1.66 2.24
N GLY A 81 8.23 -1.33 3.34
CA GLY A 81 7.30 -0.20 3.36
C GLY A 81 7.99 1.14 3.08
N HIS A 82 9.21 1.33 3.60
CA HIS A 82 10.01 2.53 3.36
C HIS A 82 10.47 2.65 1.90
N ALA A 83 10.84 1.54 1.26
CA ALA A 83 11.22 1.51 -0.16
C ALA A 83 10.03 1.75 -1.09
N GLU A 84 8.85 1.24 -0.72
CA GLU A 84 7.61 1.52 -1.47
C GLU A 84 7.24 2.99 -1.41
N ALA A 85 7.29 3.60 -0.22
CA ALA A 85 7.02 5.02 -0.05
C ALA A 85 7.97 5.88 -0.91
N ALA A 86 9.27 5.52 -0.95
CA ALA A 86 10.26 6.16 -1.81
C ALA A 86 9.96 6.01 -3.31
N SER A 87 9.49 4.84 -3.72
CA SER A 87 9.10 4.58 -5.10
C SER A 87 7.88 5.42 -5.51
N ASN A 88 6.90 5.55 -4.62
CA ASN A 88 5.70 6.36 -4.85
C ASN A 88 6.03 7.85 -4.97
N ASP A 89 6.92 8.37 -4.11
CA ASP A 89 7.37 9.77 -4.20
C ASP A 89 8.12 10.05 -5.51
N ALA A 90 8.99 9.13 -5.94
CA ALA A 90 9.67 9.23 -7.22
C ALA A 90 8.70 9.24 -8.42
N LEU A 91 7.64 8.42 -8.36
CA LEU A 91 6.59 8.39 -9.38
C LEU A 91 5.77 9.68 -9.41
N ASP A 92 5.39 10.24 -8.25
CA ASP A 92 4.70 11.52 -8.17
C ASP A 92 5.57 12.65 -8.73
N PHE A 93 6.85 12.69 -8.38
CA PHE A 93 7.81 13.63 -8.96
C PHE A 93 7.88 13.50 -10.48
N ALA A 94 8.00 12.27 -11.00
CA ALA A 94 8.05 12.03 -12.45
C ALA A 94 6.75 12.45 -13.16
N ALA A 95 5.58 12.22 -12.54
CA ALA A 95 4.30 12.66 -13.05
C ALA A 95 4.21 14.20 -13.12
N ARG A 96 4.60 14.89 -12.04
CA ARG A 96 4.66 16.36 -12.00
C ARG A 96 5.62 16.91 -13.03
N ALA A 97 6.81 16.34 -13.17
CA ALA A 97 7.78 16.74 -14.17
C ALA A 97 7.22 16.61 -15.60
N ARG A 98 6.58 15.48 -15.92
CA ARG A 98 5.91 15.27 -17.22
C ARG A 98 4.81 16.30 -17.47
N ALA A 99 4.00 16.61 -16.46
CA ALA A 99 2.96 17.64 -16.57
C ALA A 99 3.55 19.02 -16.84
N CYS A 100 4.61 19.43 -16.13
CA CYS A 100 5.30 20.69 -16.37
C CYS A 100 5.91 20.78 -17.78
N TRP A 101 6.51 19.70 -18.26
CA TRP A 101 7.06 19.63 -19.62
C TRP A 101 5.97 19.68 -20.69
N GLY A 102 4.86 18.97 -20.48
CA GLY A 102 3.68 19.03 -21.36
C GLY A 102 3.07 20.43 -21.41
N ALA A 103 2.95 21.10 -20.25
CA ALA A 103 2.50 22.48 -20.16
C ALA A 103 3.45 23.45 -20.89
N ARG A 104 4.76 23.27 -20.79
CA ARG A 104 5.76 24.07 -21.51
C ARG A 104 5.69 23.88 -23.03
N ALA A 105 5.47 22.64 -23.49
CA ALA A 105 5.26 22.34 -24.90
C ALA A 105 3.96 22.97 -25.42
N ALA A 106 2.86 22.90 -24.65
CA ALA A 106 1.57 23.50 -24.98
C ALA A 106 1.54 25.04 -24.90
N ALA A 107 2.43 25.66 -24.12
CA ALA A 107 2.62 27.12 -24.05
C ALA A 107 3.53 27.67 -25.17
N SER A 108 4.29 26.80 -25.86
CA SER A 108 5.19 27.18 -26.96
C SER A 108 4.66 27.09 -28.43
N PRO A 109 3.34 27.04 -28.77
CA PRO A 109 2.94 26.96 -30.18
C PRO A 109 3.08 28.29 -30.93
N ILE A 110 3.16 29.43 -30.24
CA ILE A 110 3.04 30.76 -30.88
C ILE A 110 4.39 31.32 -31.37
N ALA A 111 5.52 30.82 -30.89
CA ALA A 111 6.83 31.35 -31.29
C ALA A 111 7.32 30.87 -32.66
N PHE A 112 6.74 29.81 -33.24
CA PHE A 112 7.24 29.22 -34.49
C PHE A 112 6.67 29.88 -35.75
N PHE A 113 5.48 30.48 -35.70
CA PHE A 113 4.83 31.07 -36.88
C PHE A 113 5.15 32.55 -37.14
N ARG A 114 5.96 33.22 -36.31
CA ARG A 114 6.30 34.64 -36.46
C ARG A 114 7.65 34.93 -37.13
N ARG A 115 8.27 33.94 -37.79
CA ARG A 115 9.53 34.12 -38.55
C ARG A 115 9.43 33.62 -40.00
N ARG A 116 8.28 33.85 -40.65
CA ARG A 116 8.16 33.88 -42.12
C ARG A 116 7.10 34.92 -42.49
N GLY A 117 7.47 36.18 -42.31
CA GLY A 117 6.86 37.34 -42.96
C GLY A 117 7.96 38.02 -43.75
#